data_AF-A0A6S6SUF6-F1
#
_entry.id   AF-A0A6S6SUF6-F1
#
_cell.length_a   1.000
_cell.length_b   1.000
_cell.length_c   1.000
_cell.angle_alpha   90.00
_cell.angle_beta   90.00
_cell.angle_gamma   90.00
#
_symmetry.space_group_name_H-M   'P 1'
#
loop_
_entity.id
_entity.type
_entity.pdbx_description
1 polymer ?
#
loop_
_entity_poly.entity_id
_entity_poly.type
_entity_poly.pdbx_seq_one_letter_code
_entity_poly.pdbx_strand_id
1 'polypeptide(L)'
;MEKKQEFRNPLSIEDIEKHQKSLDKDFAKHEVMKQDFEGLKAQREQEFSTQIETLLSDEERDIVEVGGNASETYQVLKKHEKIFVDDAVEQEAKIIEEFENKLHENQGKLNAMRIESEYAGEFPDDDFEGLVHFIQNKLTPEQLDALHQESGADQAQFLRLAAKKFSETKTPEIPEDPNNLPTNLNNIAGATGDIDNNDGLSDEDDSYAKQAGLYR
;
A
#
# COMPACT_ATOMS: atom_id res chain seq x y z
N MET A 1 -2.09 -2.78 -40.46
CA MET A 1 -2.61 -1.72 -39.57
C MET A 1 -2.47 -2.24 -38.16
N GLU A 2 -1.39 -1.87 -37.48
CA GLU A 2 -1.21 -2.21 -36.07
C GLU A 2 -2.25 -1.44 -35.25
N LYS A 3 -2.99 -2.16 -34.40
CA LYS A 3 -3.86 -1.54 -33.41
C LYS A 3 -2.95 -0.87 -32.39
N LYS A 4 -2.94 0.46 -32.35
CA LYS A 4 -2.38 1.18 -31.21
C LYS A 4 -3.13 0.70 -29.96
N GLN A 5 -2.40 0.12 -29.03
CA GLN A 5 -2.90 -0.20 -27.71
C GLN A 5 -3.35 1.13 -27.10
N GLU A 6 -4.64 1.28 -26.78
CA GLU A 6 -5.14 2.48 -26.11
C GLU A 6 -4.72 2.39 -24.64
N PHE A 7 -3.63 3.07 -24.31
CA PHE A 7 -3.13 3.16 -22.95
C PHE A 7 -4.02 4.08 -22.12
N ARG A 8 -4.08 3.81 -20.81
CA ARG A 8 -4.79 4.68 -19.88
C ARG A 8 -4.05 6.02 -19.82
N ASN A 9 -4.74 7.10 -20.15
CA ASN A 9 -4.15 8.42 -19.99
C ASN A 9 -3.90 8.70 -18.50
N PRO A 10 -2.72 9.22 -18.13
CA PRO A 10 -2.46 9.68 -16.78
C PRO A 10 -3.51 10.70 -16.35
N LEU A 11 -3.77 10.76 -15.05
CA LEU A 11 -4.63 11.79 -14.48
C LEU A 11 -4.05 13.18 -14.77
N SER A 12 -4.93 14.15 -14.96
CA SER A 12 -4.50 15.54 -15.09
C SER A 12 -3.94 16.06 -13.76
N ILE A 13 -3.07 17.07 -13.81
CA ILE A 13 -2.58 17.76 -12.61
C ILE A 13 -3.75 18.29 -11.77
N GLU A 14 -4.83 18.76 -12.41
CA GLU A 14 -6.03 19.24 -11.71
C GLU A 14 -6.74 18.11 -10.93
N ASP A 15 -6.82 16.91 -11.50
CA ASP A 15 -7.39 15.75 -10.81
C ASP A 15 -6.52 15.31 -9.62
N ILE A 16 -5.19 15.34 -9.79
CA ILE A 16 -4.22 15.03 -8.73
C ILE A 16 -4.34 16.03 -7.58
N GLU A 17 -4.45 17.33 -7.87
CA GLU A 17 -4.68 18.36 -6.86
C GLU A 17 -6.01 18.17 -6.13
N LYS A 18 -7.05 17.73 -6.83
CA LYS A 18 -8.35 17.40 -6.22
C LYS A 18 -8.23 16.21 -5.27
N HIS A 19 -7.48 15.17 -5.65
CA HIS A 19 -7.20 14.04 -4.77
C HIS A 19 -6.36 14.45 -3.55
N GLN A 20 -5.34 15.30 -3.72
CA GLN A 20 -4.56 15.86 -2.61
C GLN A 20 -5.46 16.61 -1.63
N LYS A 21 -6.32 17.52 -2.11
CA LYS A 21 -7.25 18.28 -1.25
C LYS A 21 -8.23 17.37 -0.51
N SER A 22 -8.65 16.25 -1.10
CA SER A 22 -9.48 15.27 -0.41
C SER A 22 -8.69 14.58 0.70
N LEU A 23 -7.46 14.18 0.41
CA LEU A 23 -6.59 13.50 1.36
C LEU A 23 -6.22 14.40 2.55
N ASP A 24 -5.96 15.69 2.30
CA ASP A 24 -5.71 16.68 3.37
C ASP A 24 -6.91 16.81 4.33
N LYS A 25 -8.14 16.73 3.80
CA LYS A 25 -9.36 16.73 4.64
C LYS A 25 -9.47 15.45 5.46
N ASP A 26 -9.11 14.30 4.88
CA ASP A 26 -9.14 13.04 5.60
C ASP A 26 -8.06 13.01 6.70
N PHE A 27 -6.87 13.58 6.47
CA PHE A 27 -5.86 13.76 7.53
C PHE A 27 -6.36 14.66 8.66
N ALA A 28 -7.00 15.79 8.32
CA ALA A 28 -7.59 16.66 9.33
C ALA A 28 -8.69 15.95 10.13
N LYS A 29 -9.52 15.12 9.47
CA LYS A 29 -10.53 14.30 10.15
C LYS A 29 -9.88 13.28 11.09
N HIS A 30 -8.82 12.59 10.66
CA HIS A 30 -8.10 11.65 11.50
C HIS A 30 -7.53 12.32 12.75
N GLU A 31 -6.97 13.53 12.61
CA GLU A 31 -6.45 14.29 13.75
C GLU A 31 -7.55 14.61 14.76
N VAL A 32 -8.74 15.01 14.29
CA VAL A 32 -9.91 15.20 15.17
C VAL A 32 -10.30 13.89 15.87
N MET A 33 -10.32 12.76 15.16
CA MET A 33 -10.63 11.46 15.78
C MET A 33 -9.63 11.09 16.88
N LYS A 34 -8.33 11.37 16.69
CA LYS A 34 -7.32 11.14 17.73
C LYS A 34 -7.54 12.05 18.93
N GLN A 35 -7.86 13.32 18.71
CA GLN A 35 -8.16 14.27 19.78
C GLN A 35 -9.42 13.86 20.57
N ASP A 36 -10.47 13.41 19.88
CA ASP A 36 -11.69 12.92 20.53
C ASP A 36 -11.42 11.63 21.33
N PHE A 37 -10.49 10.80 20.86
CA PHE A 37 -10.04 9.60 21.57
C PHE A 37 -9.22 9.94 22.83
N GLU A 38 -8.49 11.06 22.83
CA GLU A 38 -7.76 11.60 23.99
C GLU A 38 -8.71 12.08 25.10
N GLY A 39 -9.27 11.13 25.84
CA GLY A 39 -10.21 11.39 26.93
C GLY A 39 -11.46 10.51 26.88
N LEU A 40 -11.66 9.78 25.79
CA LEU A 40 -12.80 8.88 25.63
C LEU A 40 -12.94 7.91 26.82
N LYS A 41 -11.83 7.31 27.27
CA LYS A 41 -11.86 6.40 28.41
C LYS A 41 -12.39 7.08 29.68
N ALA A 42 -11.83 8.24 30.03
CA ALA A 42 -12.25 9.00 31.21
C ALA A 42 -13.71 9.44 31.11
N GLN A 43 -14.15 9.87 29.92
CA GLN A 43 -15.55 10.19 29.65
C GLN A 43 -16.46 8.97 29.86
N ARG A 44 -16.10 7.81 29.30
CA ARG A 44 -16.86 6.57 29.45
C ARG A 44 -16.91 6.07 30.90
N GLU A 45 -15.82 6.17 31.64
CA GLU A 45 -15.78 5.85 33.09
C GLU A 45 -16.72 6.74 33.90
N GLN A 46 -16.78 8.04 33.57
CA GLN A 46 -17.70 8.99 34.19
C GLN A 46 -19.16 8.69 33.83
N GLU A 47 -19.45 8.45 32.55
CA GLU A 47 -20.78 8.05 32.07
C GLU A 47 -21.22 6.75 32.75
N PHE A 48 -20.34 5.75 32.82
CA PHE A 48 -20.62 4.49 33.50
C PHE A 48 -20.99 4.71 34.96
N SER A 49 -20.21 5.52 35.69
CA SER A 49 -20.47 5.82 37.10
C SER A 49 -21.81 6.51 37.34
N THR A 50 -22.30 7.30 36.36
CA THR A 50 -23.57 8.03 36.48
C THR A 50 -24.77 7.25 35.95
N GLN A 51 -24.55 6.27 35.08
CA GLN A 51 -25.61 5.51 34.40
C GLN A 51 -25.65 4.05 34.82
N ILE A 52 -24.83 3.63 35.79
CA ILE A 52 -24.68 2.22 36.17
C ILE A 52 -26.02 1.54 36.45
N GLU A 53 -26.93 2.19 37.16
CA GLU A 53 -28.24 1.65 37.50
C GLU A 53 -29.08 1.34 36.24
N THR A 54 -28.98 2.13 35.18
CA THR A 54 -29.75 1.90 33.95
C THR A 54 -29.17 0.77 33.09
N LEU A 55 -27.91 0.43 33.29
CA LEU A 55 -27.20 -0.65 32.58
C LEU A 55 -27.44 -2.03 33.20
N LEU A 56 -27.81 -2.07 34.49
CA LEU A 56 -28.10 -3.30 35.21
C LEU A 56 -29.51 -3.83 34.90
N SER A 57 -29.61 -5.15 34.73
CA SER A 57 -30.90 -5.87 34.76
C SER A 57 -31.53 -5.85 36.15
N ASP A 58 -32.83 -6.14 36.26
CA ASP A 58 -33.54 -6.14 37.55
C ASP A 58 -32.91 -7.12 38.56
N GLU A 59 -32.50 -8.31 38.09
CA GLU A 59 -31.80 -9.31 38.92
C GLU A 59 -30.41 -8.83 39.37
N GLU A 60 -29.66 -8.15 38.48
CA GLU A 60 -28.35 -7.58 38.81
C GLU A 60 -28.48 -6.37 39.75
N ARG A 61 -29.55 -5.57 39.64
CA ARG A 61 -29.85 -4.49 40.60
C ARG A 61 -30.13 -5.04 41.98
N ASP A 62 -30.92 -6.11 42.10
CA ASP A 62 -31.17 -6.75 43.39
C ASP A 62 -29.87 -7.22 44.05
N ILE A 63 -28.92 -7.76 43.27
CA ILE A 63 -27.58 -8.14 43.76
C ILE A 63 -26.78 -6.91 44.23
N VAL A 64 -26.85 -5.80 43.49
CA VAL A 64 -26.09 -4.57 43.80
C VAL A 64 -26.68 -3.79 44.98
N GLU A 65 -28.01 -3.74 45.10
CA GLU A 65 -28.72 -2.90 46.06
C GLU A 65 -29.05 -3.62 47.38
N VAL A 66 -29.39 -4.91 47.35
CA VAL A 66 -30.06 -5.56 48.49
C VAL A 66 -29.56 -6.96 48.84
N GLY A 67 -28.98 -7.70 47.88
CA GLY A 67 -28.82 -9.16 48.01
C GLY A 67 -27.42 -9.75 47.83
N GLY A 68 -26.47 -9.03 47.22
CA GLY A 68 -25.14 -9.55 46.92
C GLY A 68 -24.12 -9.34 48.03
N ASN A 69 -23.17 -10.27 48.17
CA ASN A 69 -21.96 -9.98 48.93
C ASN A 69 -21.01 -9.09 48.11
N ALA A 70 -20.05 -8.43 48.76
CA ALA A 70 -19.15 -7.46 48.09
C ALA A 70 -18.42 -8.01 46.86
N SER A 71 -18.13 -9.31 46.81
CA SER A 71 -17.51 -9.95 45.65
C SER A 71 -18.47 -10.08 44.48
N GLU A 72 -19.74 -10.44 44.74
CA GLU A 72 -20.77 -10.57 43.70
C GLU A 72 -21.11 -9.21 43.11
N THR A 73 -21.30 -8.19 43.96
CA THR A 73 -21.48 -6.80 43.53
C THR A 73 -20.31 -6.35 42.64
N TYR A 74 -19.06 -6.57 43.08
CA TYR A 74 -17.89 -6.19 42.29
C TYR A 74 -17.84 -6.87 40.92
N GLN A 75 -18.17 -8.17 40.83
CA GLN A 75 -18.17 -8.90 39.57
C GLN A 75 -19.22 -8.37 38.59
N VAL A 76 -20.43 -8.06 39.07
CA VAL A 76 -21.49 -7.47 38.25
C VAL A 76 -21.05 -6.11 37.71
N LEU A 77 -20.53 -5.22 38.56
CA LEU A 77 -20.08 -3.90 38.12
C LEU A 77 -18.90 -4.01 37.15
N LYS A 78 -17.92 -4.89 37.41
CA LYS A 78 -16.78 -5.08 36.49
C LYS A 78 -17.16 -5.66 35.13
N LYS A 79 -18.14 -6.55 35.07
CA LYS A 79 -18.66 -7.07 33.80
C LYS A 79 -19.23 -5.93 32.95
N HIS A 80 -20.04 -5.06 33.54
CA HIS A 80 -20.65 -3.94 32.82
C HIS A 80 -19.65 -2.82 32.50
N GLU A 81 -18.70 -2.53 33.40
CA GLU A 81 -17.61 -1.59 33.15
C GLU A 81 -16.79 -2.01 31.93
N LYS A 82 -16.42 -3.30 31.85
CA LYS A 82 -15.69 -3.83 30.71
C LYS A 82 -16.44 -3.59 29.39
N ILE A 83 -17.73 -3.92 29.34
CA ILE A 83 -18.52 -3.79 28.10
C ILE A 83 -18.74 -2.30 27.74
N PHE A 84 -19.03 -1.46 28.73
CA PHE A 84 -19.42 -0.07 28.47
C PHE A 84 -18.21 0.84 28.24
N VAL A 85 -17.10 0.59 28.93
CA VAL A 85 -15.88 1.39 28.89
C VAL A 85 -14.85 0.71 28.00
N ASP A 86 -14.36 -0.46 28.39
CA ASP A 86 -13.18 -1.07 27.74
C ASP A 86 -13.48 -1.48 26.30
N ASP A 87 -14.58 -2.21 26.06
CA ASP A 87 -14.95 -2.67 24.71
C ASP A 87 -15.27 -1.47 23.78
N ALA A 88 -15.87 -0.40 24.31
CA ALA A 88 -16.16 0.81 23.54
C ALA A 88 -14.88 1.57 23.15
N VAL A 89 -13.92 1.70 24.08
CA VAL A 89 -12.60 2.30 23.82
C VAL A 89 -11.82 1.44 22.82
N GLU A 90 -11.86 0.11 22.95
CA GLU A 90 -11.21 -0.80 22.01
C GLU A 90 -11.80 -0.69 20.60
N GLN A 91 -13.13 -0.60 20.48
CA GLN A 91 -13.80 -0.41 19.20
C GLN A 91 -13.40 0.90 18.52
N GLU A 92 -13.38 2.01 19.27
CA GLU A 92 -12.98 3.30 18.70
C GLU A 92 -11.50 3.30 18.28
N ALA A 93 -10.62 2.66 19.07
CA ALA A 93 -9.21 2.51 18.72
C ALA A 93 -9.04 1.75 17.38
N LYS A 94 -9.80 0.67 17.16
CA LYS A 94 -9.79 -0.08 15.90
C LYS A 94 -10.29 0.76 14.73
N ILE A 95 -11.34 1.56 14.93
CA ILE A 95 -11.87 2.47 13.89
C ILE A 95 -10.80 3.47 13.47
N ILE A 96 -10.08 4.05 14.43
CA ILE A 96 -8.98 4.99 14.16
C ILE A 96 -7.85 4.30 13.40
N GLU A 97 -7.44 3.11 13.83
CA GLU A 97 -6.39 2.32 13.15
C GLU A 97 -6.77 1.97 11.71
N GLU A 98 -8.00 1.50 11.47
CA GLU A 98 -8.51 1.22 10.12
C GLU A 98 -8.55 2.48 9.24
N PHE A 99 -8.87 3.64 9.83
CA PHE A 99 -8.87 4.91 9.11
C PHE A 99 -7.45 5.38 8.77
N GLU A 100 -6.50 5.23 9.69
CA GLU A 100 -5.08 5.51 9.47
C GLU A 100 -4.49 4.64 8.35
N ASN A 101 -4.81 3.35 8.33
CA ASN A 101 -4.38 2.45 7.25
C ASN A 101 -4.91 2.89 5.89
N LYS A 102 -6.20 3.28 5.81
CA LYS A 102 -6.79 3.82 4.57
C LYS A 102 -6.13 5.13 4.13
N LEU A 103 -5.75 5.99 5.08
CA LEU A 103 -5.00 7.22 4.78
C LEU A 103 -3.64 6.92 4.16
N HIS A 104 -2.89 5.97 4.74
CA HIS A 104 -1.60 5.55 4.19
C HIS A 104 -1.75 4.93 2.79
N GLU A 105 -2.75 4.08 2.57
CA GLU A 105 -3.03 3.53 1.23
C GLU A 105 -3.35 4.62 0.21
N ASN A 106 -4.20 5.59 0.58
CA ASN A 106 -4.60 6.67 -0.31
C ASN A 106 -3.45 7.63 -0.61
N GLN A 107 -2.58 7.90 0.37
CA GLN A 107 -1.35 8.65 0.16
C GLN A 107 -0.41 7.91 -0.81
N GLY A 108 -0.26 6.60 -0.65
CA GLY A 108 0.52 5.77 -1.58
C GLY A 108 -0.01 5.84 -3.02
N LYS A 109 -1.33 5.69 -3.19
CA LYS A 109 -1.99 5.81 -4.50
C LYS A 109 -1.80 7.20 -5.10
N LEU A 110 -1.94 8.26 -4.32
CA LEU A 110 -1.74 9.63 -4.79
C LEU A 110 -0.30 9.88 -5.23
N ASN A 111 0.68 9.38 -4.48
CA ASN A 111 2.09 9.47 -4.86
C ASN A 111 2.36 8.75 -6.19
N ALA A 112 1.80 7.54 -6.37
CA ALA A 112 1.92 6.81 -7.64
C ALA A 112 1.30 7.59 -8.81
N MET A 113 0.12 8.19 -8.63
CA MET A 113 -0.52 9.04 -9.65
C MET A 113 0.30 10.29 -9.99
N ARG A 114 0.92 10.92 -8.98
CA ARG A 114 1.83 12.06 -9.19
C ARG A 114 3.02 11.68 -10.05
N ILE A 115 3.64 10.57 -9.69
CA ILE A 115 4.79 10.02 -10.41
C ILE A 115 4.44 9.70 -11.87
N GLU A 116 3.31 9.02 -12.10
CA GLU A 116 2.84 8.69 -13.44
C GLU A 116 2.56 9.95 -14.28
N SER A 117 1.92 10.96 -13.67
CA SER A 117 1.65 12.23 -14.36
C SER A 117 2.91 13.05 -14.64
N GLU A 118 3.87 13.08 -13.72
CA GLU A 118 5.16 13.74 -13.94
C GLU A 118 5.93 13.05 -15.07
N TYR A 119 5.95 11.71 -15.06
CA TYR A 119 6.56 10.92 -16.11
C TYR A 119 5.94 11.20 -17.48
N ALA A 120 4.61 11.11 -17.60
CA ALA A 120 3.94 11.31 -18.88
C ALA A 120 4.03 12.76 -19.40
N GLY A 121 4.20 13.73 -18.49
CA GLY A 121 4.51 15.11 -18.87
C GLY A 121 5.89 15.25 -19.52
N GLU A 122 6.88 14.49 -19.03
CA GLU A 122 8.25 14.51 -19.54
C GLU A 122 8.47 13.60 -20.76
N PHE A 123 7.77 12.47 -20.79
CA PHE A 123 7.88 11.43 -21.82
C PHE A 123 6.49 11.11 -22.41
N PRO A 124 5.86 12.05 -23.13
CA PRO A 124 4.48 11.90 -23.60
C PRO A 124 4.29 10.78 -24.63
N ASP A 125 5.37 10.34 -25.27
CA ASP A 125 5.37 9.27 -26.27
C ASP A 125 5.74 7.90 -25.67
N ASP A 126 6.15 7.85 -24.40
CA ASP A 126 6.52 6.60 -23.75
C ASP A 126 5.33 5.94 -23.05
N ASP A 127 5.26 4.61 -23.20
CA ASP A 127 4.35 3.76 -22.46
C ASP A 127 4.86 3.54 -21.03
N PHE A 128 4.18 4.15 -20.05
CA PHE A 128 4.51 4.01 -18.63
C PHE A 128 4.33 2.56 -18.13
N GLU A 129 3.30 1.85 -18.58
CA GLU A 129 3.13 0.43 -18.21
C GLU A 129 4.25 -0.42 -18.79
N GLY A 130 4.66 -0.13 -20.03
CA GLY A 130 5.83 -0.72 -20.68
C GLY A 130 7.13 -0.44 -19.92
N LEU A 131 7.32 0.77 -19.41
CA LEU A 131 8.46 1.13 -18.57
C LEU A 131 8.44 0.35 -17.25
N VAL A 132 7.30 0.26 -16.57
CA VAL A 132 7.15 -0.50 -15.33
C VAL A 132 7.49 -1.98 -15.57
N HIS A 133 6.97 -2.56 -16.65
CA HIS A 133 7.30 -3.94 -17.03
C HIS A 133 8.80 -4.12 -17.34
N PHE A 134 9.43 -3.15 -18.02
CA PHE A 134 10.87 -3.16 -18.26
C PHE A 134 11.66 -3.14 -16.94
N ILE A 135 11.29 -2.27 -16.00
CA ILE A 135 11.94 -2.18 -14.68
C ILE A 135 11.82 -3.50 -13.92
N GLN A 136 10.64 -4.11 -13.91
CA GLN A 136 10.36 -5.33 -13.13
C GLN A 136 11.00 -6.58 -13.72
N ASN A 137 10.98 -6.72 -15.04
CA ASN A 137 11.25 -8.01 -15.70
C ASN A 137 12.48 -8.01 -16.60
N LYS A 138 13.04 -6.84 -16.92
CA LYS A 138 14.14 -6.72 -17.89
C LYS A 138 15.43 -6.16 -17.29
N LEU A 139 15.35 -5.40 -16.20
CA LEU A 139 16.53 -4.95 -15.48
C LEU A 139 17.08 -6.08 -14.60
N THR A 140 18.40 -6.27 -14.64
CA THR A 140 19.07 -7.17 -13.71
C THR A 140 19.17 -6.53 -12.31
N PRO A 141 19.36 -7.31 -11.24
CA PRO A 141 19.56 -6.75 -9.89
C PRO A 141 20.69 -5.71 -9.83
N GLU A 142 21.82 -5.96 -10.51
CA GLU A 142 22.94 -5.01 -10.58
C GLU A 142 22.56 -3.70 -11.27
N GLN A 143 21.71 -3.76 -12.30
CA GLN A 143 21.24 -2.56 -12.98
C GLN A 143 20.22 -1.78 -12.14
N LEU A 144 19.34 -2.47 -11.41
CA LEU A 144 18.43 -1.85 -10.45
C LEU A 144 19.19 -1.16 -9.33
N ASP A 145 20.18 -1.83 -8.74
CA ASP A 145 21.02 -1.26 -7.69
C ASP A 145 21.80 -0.04 -8.18
N ALA A 146 22.35 -0.09 -9.40
CA ALA A 146 23.04 1.05 -9.99
C ALA A 146 22.09 2.25 -10.21
N LEU A 147 20.88 1.99 -10.70
CA LEU A 147 19.85 3.03 -10.85
C LEU A 147 19.45 3.63 -9.50
N HIS A 148 19.27 2.80 -8.46
CA HIS A 148 18.96 3.26 -7.11
C HIS A 148 20.09 4.09 -6.49
N GLN A 149 21.35 3.71 -6.72
CA GLN A 149 22.50 4.49 -6.25
C GLN A 149 22.60 5.84 -6.96
N GLU A 150 22.34 5.88 -8.27
CA GLU A 150 22.42 7.09 -9.08
C GLU A 150 21.23 8.04 -8.85
N SER A 151 20.02 7.49 -8.68
CA SER A 151 18.83 8.28 -8.33
C SER A 151 18.82 8.75 -6.87
N GLY A 152 19.53 8.03 -5.99
CA GLY A 152 19.35 8.14 -4.55
C GLY A 152 17.92 7.77 -4.14
N ALA A 153 17.41 8.42 -3.08
CA ALA A 153 16.05 8.22 -2.59
C ALA A 153 14.96 8.96 -3.42
N ASP A 154 15.33 9.57 -4.55
CA ASP A 154 14.40 10.29 -5.43
C ASP A 154 13.79 9.35 -6.48
N GLN A 155 12.52 9.04 -6.30
CA GLN A 155 11.77 8.12 -7.15
C GLN A 155 11.51 8.70 -8.56
N ALA A 156 11.37 10.02 -8.69
CA ALA A 156 11.20 10.64 -10.00
C ALA A 156 12.50 10.56 -10.81
N GLN A 157 13.65 10.77 -10.16
CA GLN A 157 14.95 10.57 -10.81
C GLN A 157 15.19 9.12 -11.19
N PHE A 158 14.83 8.16 -10.33
CA PHE A 158 14.92 6.74 -10.67
C PHE A 158 14.17 6.43 -11.96
N LEU A 159 12.94 6.92 -12.09
CA LEU A 159 12.11 6.69 -13.27
C LEU A 159 12.65 7.39 -14.51
N ARG A 160 13.21 8.60 -14.41
CA ARG A 160 13.90 9.25 -15.54
C ARG A 160 15.08 8.43 -16.04
N LEU A 161 15.91 7.90 -15.12
CA LEU A 161 17.06 7.07 -15.48
C LEU A 161 16.64 5.73 -16.09
N ALA A 162 15.60 5.10 -15.53
CA ALA A 162 15.02 3.87 -16.08
C ALA A 162 14.40 4.10 -17.47
N ALA A 163 13.71 5.22 -17.66
CA ALA A 163 13.11 5.61 -18.94
C ALA A 163 14.15 5.83 -20.02
N LYS A 164 15.28 6.46 -19.68
CA LYS A 164 16.41 6.61 -20.61
C LYS A 164 16.90 5.25 -21.09
N LYS A 165 17.11 4.29 -20.18
CA LYS A 165 17.49 2.91 -20.53
C LYS A 165 16.42 2.21 -21.35
N PHE A 166 15.15 2.38 -21.01
CA PHE A 166 14.02 1.82 -21.76
C PHE A 166 13.99 2.34 -23.20
N SER A 167 14.17 3.64 -23.41
CA SER A 167 14.21 4.25 -24.73
C SER A 167 15.45 3.85 -25.54
N GLU A 168 16.59 3.60 -24.89
CA GLU A 168 17.77 2.98 -25.54
C GLU A 168 17.46 1.56 -26.05
N THR A 169 16.60 0.79 -25.35
CA THR A 169 16.14 -0.52 -25.85
C THR A 169 15.07 -0.44 -26.94
N LYS A 170 14.39 0.70 -27.09
CA LYS A 170 13.43 0.98 -28.17
C LYS A 170 14.09 1.45 -29.47
N THR A 171 15.41 1.68 -29.48
CA THR A 171 16.11 2.11 -30.69
C THR A 171 15.86 1.09 -31.81
N PRO A 172 15.37 1.49 -33.00
CA PRO A 172 15.17 0.57 -34.10
C PRO A 172 16.52 -0.10 -34.40
N GLU A 173 16.49 -1.41 -34.66
CA GLU A 173 17.63 -2.14 -35.22
C GLU A 173 18.25 -1.27 -36.33
N ILE A 174 19.50 -0.88 -36.12
CA ILE A 174 20.33 -0.27 -37.16
C ILE A 174 20.17 -1.19 -38.38
N PRO A 175 19.85 -0.68 -39.59
CA PRO A 175 19.72 -1.55 -40.75
C PRO A 175 21.00 -2.38 -40.82
N GLU A 176 20.85 -3.71 -40.81
CA GLU A 176 21.98 -4.63 -40.94
C GLU A 176 22.82 -4.14 -42.12
N ASP A 177 24.01 -3.62 -41.83
CA ASP A 177 25.05 -3.57 -42.84
C ASP A 177 25.49 -5.03 -42.99
N PRO A 178 25.16 -5.70 -44.11
CA PRO A 178 25.43 -7.13 -44.27
C PRO A 178 26.94 -7.45 -44.27
N ASN A 179 27.82 -6.46 -44.15
CA ASN A 179 29.27 -6.62 -44.16
C ASN A 179 29.94 -6.60 -42.78
N ASN A 180 29.21 -6.48 -41.67
CA ASN A 180 29.83 -6.40 -40.33
C ASN A 180 29.31 -7.47 -39.35
N LEU A 181 29.26 -8.73 -39.80
CA LEU A 181 29.11 -9.87 -38.90
C LEU A 181 30.37 -10.00 -38.01
N PRO A 182 30.25 -9.96 -36.67
CA PRO A 182 31.35 -10.31 -35.80
C PRO A 182 31.71 -11.79 -36.01
N THR A 183 32.90 -12.02 -36.54
CA THR A 183 33.52 -13.34 -36.62
C THR A 183 33.61 -13.97 -35.22
N ASN A 184 33.06 -15.18 -35.10
CA ASN A 184 33.29 -16.19 -34.06
C ASN A 184 32.54 -16.07 -32.73
N LEU A 185 31.45 -16.84 -32.62
CA LEU A 185 31.16 -17.65 -31.42
C LEU A 185 30.74 -19.07 -31.84
N ASN A 186 31.63 -19.73 -32.59
CA ASN A 186 31.46 -21.11 -33.05
C ASN A 186 32.02 -22.15 -32.04
N ASN A 187 32.02 -21.86 -30.72
CA ASN A 187 32.71 -22.70 -29.72
C ASN A 187 32.06 -22.75 -28.33
N ILE A 188 30.73 -22.70 -28.22
CA ILE A 188 30.04 -23.23 -27.02
C ILE A 188 28.90 -24.12 -27.49
N ALA A 189 29.27 -25.25 -28.10
CA ALA A 189 28.42 -26.42 -28.17
C ALA A 189 28.68 -27.25 -26.91
N GLY A 190 27.65 -27.39 -26.09
CA GLY A 190 27.62 -28.25 -24.90
C GLY A 190 26.17 -28.69 -24.68
N ALA A 191 25.75 -29.65 -25.49
CA ALA A 191 24.41 -30.22 -25.51
C ALA A 191 24.02 -30.90 -24.19
N THR A 192 22.78 -30.67 -23.76
CA THR A 192 21.76 -31.64 -23.27
C THR A 192 20.55 -30.80 -22.88
N GLY A 193 19.29 -31.04 -23.24
CA GLY A 193 18.58 -32.14 -23.88
C GLY A 193 17.09 -31.86 -23.59
N ASP A 194 16.20 -32.22 -24.52
CA ASP A 194 14.74 -32.09 -24.42
C ASP A 194 14.19 -32.44 -23.03
N ILE A 195 13.39 -31.55 -22.41
CA ILE A 195 12.18 -31.95 -21.68
C ILE A 195 11.08 -30.92 -21.92
N ASP A 196 10.02 -31.46 -22.50
CA ASP A 196 8.72 -30.94 -22.86
C ASP A 196 7.82 -30.81 -21.61
N ASN A 197 6.91 -29.83 -21.62
CA ASN A 197 5.65 -29.73 -20.87
C ASN A 197 5.61 -29.85 -19.33
N ASN A 198 5.20 -28.72 -18.73
CA ASN A 198 4.09 -28.57 -17.78
C ASN A 198 4.13 -29.37 -16.45
N ASP A 199 4.55 -28.71 -15.37
CA ASP A 199 3.83 -28.61 -14.09
C ASP A 199 4.75 -28.01 -13.01
N GLY A 200 4.25 -27.03 -12.25
CA GLY A 200 4.90 -26.59 -11.01
C GLY A 200 4.98 -25.07 -10.78
N LEU A 201 3.91 -24.32 -11.03
CA LEU A 201 3.69 -23.06 -10.31
C LEU A 201 3.33 -23.42 -8.86
N SER A 202 4.28 -23.31 -7.93
CA SER A 202 3.97 -23.27 -6.51
C SER A 202 5.06 -22.51 -5.73
N ASP A 203 4.63 -21.39 -5.16
CA ASP A 203 5.00 -20.88 -3.84
C ASP A 203 6.30 -20.06 -3.63
N GLU A 204 6.92 -19.51 -4.69
CA GLU A 204 8.09 -18.60 -4.52
C GLU A 204 7.81 -17.12 -4.79
N ASP A 205 6.62 -16.75 -5.30
CA ASP A 205 6.26 -15.36 -5.65
C ASP A 205 6.05 -14.43 -4.43
N ASP A 206 5.82 -14.98 -3.24
CA ASP A 206 5.47 -14.18 -2.06
C ASP A 206 6.69 -13.60 -1.32
N SER A 207 7.91 -14.12 -1.51
CA SER A 207 9.07 -13.60 -0.77
C SER A 207 9.62 -12.30 -1.38
N TYR A 208 9.55 -12.15 -2.70
CA TYR A 208 10.10 -10.98 -3.39
C TYR A 208 9.20 -9.75 -3.24
N ALA A 209 7.88 -9.93 -3.33
CA ALA A 209 6.92 -8.85 -3.12
C ALA A 209 6.96 -8.29 -1.68
N LYS A 210 7.28 -9.15 -0.69
CA LYS A 210 7.50 -8.75 0.71
C LYS A 210 8.84 -8.05 0.93
N GLN A 211 9.89 -8.46 0.23
CA GLN A 211 11.22 -7.87 0.33
C GLN A 211 11.32 -6.51 -0.41
N ALA A 212 10.51 -6.31 -1.45
CA ALA A 212 10.38 -5.06 -2.21
C ALA A 212 9.37 -4.05 -1.59
N GLY A 213 8.76 -4.37 -0.45
CA GLY A 213 7.86 -3.45 0.27
C GLY A 213 6.52 -3.16 -0.41
N LEU A 214 6.10 -3.99 -1.38
CA LEU A 214 4.87 -3.81 -2.16
C LEU A 214 3.61 -4.33 -1.46
N TYR A 215 3.76 -5.15 -0.41
CA TYR A 215 2.68 -5.52 0.51
C TYR A 215 3.13 -5.31 1.96
N ARG A 216 2.36 -4.50 2.71
CA ARG A 216 2.23 -4.58 4.16
C ARG A 216 0.84 -5.08 4.49
#